data_AF-A0A154MUQ8-F1
#
_entry.id   AF-A0A154MUQ8-F1
#
_cell.length_a   1.000
_cell.length_b   1.000
_cell.length_c   1.000
_cell.angle_alpha   90.00
_cell.angle_beta   90.00
_cell.angle_gamma   90.00
#
_symmetry.space_group_name_H-M   'P 1'
#
loop_
_entity.id
_entity.type
_entity.pdbx_description
1 polymer ?
#
loop_
_entity_poly.entity_id
_entity_poly.type
_entity_poly.pdbx_seq_one_letter_code
_entity_poly.pdbx_strand_id
1 'polypeptide(L)' 'MQADVRKILTETYQVRDVGEVLCPANQTVKDGSTFTCTAQVGGEGKTVTITVTGDDGRYEVGAPS' A
#
# COMPACT_ATOMS: atom_id res chain seq x y z
N MET A 1 4.38 -5.37 5.37
CA MET A 1 3.60 -4.18 4.96
C MET A 1 4.18 -3.49 3.72
N GLN A 2 5.28 -2.72 3.80
CA GLN A 2 5.80 -2.04 2.58
C GLN A 2 6.20 -3.03 1.46
N ALA A 3 6.82 -4.16 1.83
CA ALA A 3 7.15 -5.22 0.89
C ALA A 3 5.91 -5.88 0.28
N ASP A 4 4.84 -6.09 1.06
CA ASP A 4 3.56 -6.62 0.58
C ASP A 4 2.86 -5.66 -0.39
N VAL A 5 2.83 -4.36 -0.06
CA VAL A 5 2.27 -3.34 -0.95
C VAL A 5 3.02 -3.36 -2.28
N ARG A 6 4.37 -3.38 -2.25
CA ARG A 6 5.18 -3.51 -3.47
C ARG A 6 4.80 -4.77 -4.25
N LYS A 7 4.66 -5.90 -3.57
CA LYS A 7 4.33 -7.19 -4.19
C LYS A 7 2.95 -7.15 -4.86
N ILE A 8 1.93 -6.61 -4.19
CA ILE A 8 0.59 -6.43 -4.74
C ILE A 8 0.60 -5.49 -5.95
N LEU A 9 1.33 -4.37 -5.87
CA LEU A 9 1.48 -3.46 -7.01
C LEU A 9 2.09 -4.18 -8.23
N THR A 10 3.11 -5.00 -8.03
CA THR A 10 3.77 -5.73 -9.12
C THR A 10 3.00 -6.97 -9.60
N GLU A 11 2.37 -7.73 -8.71
CA GLU A 11 1.70 -9.00 -9.03
C GLU A 11 0.23 -8.79 -9.42
N THR A 12 -0.50 -7.98 -8.66
CA THR A 12 -1.92 -7.71 -8.87
C THR A 12 -2.13 -6.60 -9.88
N TYR A 13 -1.50 -5.44 -9.68
CA TYR A 13 -1.67 -4.28 -10.56
C TYR A 13 -0.71 -4.30 -11.76
N GLN A 14 0.17 -5.30 -11.86
CA GLN A 14 1.18 -5.44 -12.92
C GLN A 14 2.03 -4.18 -13.15
N VAL A 15 2.19 -3.37 -12.10
CA VAL A 15 2.97 -2.15 -12.12
C VAL A 15 4.44 -2.53 -12.22
N ARG A 16 5.11 -1.97 -13.22
CA ARG A 16 6.55 -2.13 -13.41
C ARG A 16 7.27 -0.92 -12.83
N ASP A 17 8.56 -1.08 -12.54
CA ASP A 17 9.39 0.00 -11.99
C ASP A 17 8.94 0.51 -10.60
N VAL A 18 8.38 -0.38 -9.78
CA VAL A 18 8.07 -0.07 -8.37
C VAL A 18 9.37 0.00 -7.58
N GLY A 19 9.73 1.22 -7.19
CA GLY A 19 10.89 1.54 -6.36
C GLY A 19 10.56 1.50 -4.87
N GLU A 20 10.95 2.55 -4.17
CA GLU A 20 10.78 2.67 -2.73
C GLU A 20 9.32 2.94 -2.35
N VAL A 21 8.82 2.22 -1.35
CA VAL A 21 7.46 2.40 -0.82
C VAL A 21 7.56 2.98 0.58
N LEU A 22 7.14 4.22 0.74
CA LEU A 22 7.03 4.89 2.03
C LEU A 22 5.59 4.74 2.55
N CYS A 23 5.44 3.87 3.54
CA CYS A 23 4.21 3.78 4.32
C CYS A 23 4.42 4.43 5.69
N PRO A 24 3.48 5.25 6.19
CA PRO A 24 3.53 5.75 7.55
C PRO A 24 3.48 4.57 8.54
N ALA A 25 4.49 4.47 9.40
CA ALA A 25 4.49 3.57 10.55
C ALA A 25 3.69 4.22 11.72
N ASN A 26 3.15 3.41 12.63
CA ASN A 26 2.23 3.83 13.72
C ASN A 26 0.79 4.15 13.31
N GLN A 27 0.33 3.59 12.19
CA GLN A 27 -1.10 3.62 11.90
C GLN A 27 -1.83 2.62 12.80
N THR A 28 -2.82 3.11 13.54
CA THR A 28 -3.63 2.29 14.44
C THR A 28 -4.42 1.30 13.62
N VAL A 29 -4.01 0.03 13.60
CA VAL A 29 -4.72 -1.05 12.90
C VAL A 29 -6.06 -1.27 13.59
N LYS A 30 -7.06 -0.48 13.19
CA LYS A 30 -8.43 -0.54 13.67
C LYS A 30 -9.31 -0.87 12.49
N ASP A 31 -10.29 -1.73 12.69
CA ASP A 31 -11.23 -2.10 11.64
C ASP A 31 -11.86 -0.87 10.98
N GLY A 32 -11.84 -0.82 9.64
CA GLY A 32 -12.30 0.32 8.85
C GLY A 32 -11.33 1.50 8.76
N SER A 33 -10.12 1.40 9.32
CA SER A 33 -9.12 2.46 9.17
C SER A 33 -8.53 2.45 7.77
N THR A 34 -8.36 3.63 7.21
CA THR A 34 -7.72 3.85 5.93
C THR A 34 -6.44 4.65 6.08
N PHE A 35 -5.40 4.20 5.40
CA PHE A 35 -4.08 4.80 5.40
C PHE A 35 -3.60 4.99 3.98
N THR A 36 -2.74 5.97 3.77
CA THR A 36 -2.12 6.22 2.47
C THR A 36 -0.63 5.96 2.55
N CYS A 37 -0.13 5.17 1.60
CA CYS A 37 1.28 4.97 1.34
C CYS A 37 1.67 5.66 0.05
N THR A 38 2.94 6.04 -0.06
CA THR A 38 3.52 6.56 -1.29
C THR A 38 4.46 5.52 -1.86
N ALA A 39 4.21 5.05 -3.08
CA ALA A 39 5.06 4.13 -3.81
C ALA A 39 5.73 4.87 -4.97
N GLN A 40 7.05 4.86 -5.06
CA GLN A 40 7.73 5.32 -6.27
C GLN A 40 7.50 4.32 -7.40
N VAL A 41 7.01 4.80 -8.54
CA VAL A 41 6.79 4.00 -9.75
C VAL A 41 7.38 4.78 -10.92
N GLY A 42 8.45 4.27 -11.54
CA GLY A 42 9.09 4.93 -12.69
C GLY A 42 9.63 6.33 -12.38
N GLY A 43 9.97 6.62 -11.12
CA GLY A 43 10.41 7.94 -10.66
C GLY A 43 9.29 8.89 -10.25
N GLU A 44 8.02 8.48 -10.37
CA GLU A 44 6.87 9.26 -9.92
C GLU A 44 6.31 8.69 -8.60
N GLY A 45 5.97 9.56 -7.65
CA GLY A 45 5.36 9.16 -6.39
C GLY A 45 3.87 8.88 -6.57
N LYS A 46 3.48 7.60 -6.57
CA LYS A 46 2.09 7.14 -6.61
C LYS A 46 1.52 7.01 -5.21
N THR A 47 0.25 7.41 -5.05
CA THR A 47 -0.45 7.25 -3.77
C THR A 47 -1.25 5.96 -3.76
N VAL A 48 -1.11 5.18 -2.70
CA VAL A 48 -1.74 3.87 -2.52
C VAL A 48 -2.56 3.91 -1.25
N THR A 49 -3.88 3.74 -1.38
CA THR A 49 -4.77 3.67 -0.23
C THR A 49 -4.82 2.24 0.30
N ILE A 50 -4.63 2.07 1.60
CA ILE A 50 -4.72 0.80 2.30
C ILE A 50 -5.92 0.89 3.24
N THR A 51 -6.80 -0.11 3.16
CA THR A 51 -7.97 -0.23 4.04
C THR A 51 -7.77 -1.43 4.95
N VAL A 52 -7.84 -1.24 6.26
CA VAL A 52 -7.78 -2.35 7.22
C VAL A 52 -9.15 -2.98 7.33
N THR A 53 -9.21 -4.27 7.00
CA THR A 53 -10.42 -5.11 7.06
C THR A 53 -10.20 -6.24 8.06
N GLY A 54 -10.42 -5.95 9.33
CA GLY A 54 -10.50 -6.91 10.42
C GLY A 54 -9.58 -6.62 11.61
N ASP A 55 -10.04 -7.02 12.81
CA ASP A 55 -9.22 -7.12 14.03
C ASP A 55 -8.09 -8.17 13.91
N ASP A 56 -8.13 -9.04 12.89
CA ASP A 56 -7.10 -10.05 12.61
C ASP A 56 -5.86 -9.49 11.88
N GLY A 57 -5.81 -8.18 11.61
CA GLY A 57 -4.69 -7.55 10.89
C GLY A 57 -4.70 -7.79 9.38
N ARG A 58 -5.88 -8.06 8.80
CA ARG A 58 -6.07 -8.10 7.34
C ARG A 58 -6.12 -6.68 6.78
N TYR A 59 -5.54 -6.50 5.61
CA TYR A 59 -5.51 -5.21 4.92
C TYR A 59 -5.74 -5.42 3.43
N GLU A 60 -6.46 -4.48 2.84
CA GLU A 60 -6.73 -4.37 1.42
C GLU A 60 -5.90 -3.24 0.85
N VAL A 61 -5.19 -3.51 -0.24
CA VAL A 61 -4.37 -2.53 -0.93
C VAL A 61 -5.14 -2.09 -2.17
N GLY A 62 -5.50 -0.80 -2.21
CA GLY A 62 -6.14 -0.17 -3.35
C GLY A 62 -5.16 0.11 -4.49
N ALA A 63 -5.73 0.50 -5.64
CA ALA A 63 -4.94 0.83 -6.82
C ALA A 63 -4.07 2.08 -6.58
N PRO A 64 -2.84 2.10 -7.11
CA PRO A 64 -2.03 3.32 -7.12
C PRO A 64 -2.68 4.37 -8.05
N SER A 65 -2.83 5.60 -7.57
CA SER A 65 -3.22 6.78 -8.36
C SER A 65 -2.02 7.68 -8.65
#